data_AF-A0A7S2RIB5-F1
#
_entry.id   AF-A0A7S2RIB5-F1
#
_cell.length_a   1.000
_cell.length_b   1.000
_cell.length_c   1.000
_cell.angle_alpha   90.00
_cell.angle_beta   90.00
_cell.angle_gamma   90.00
#
_symmetry.space_group_name_H-M   'P 1'
#
loop_
_entity.id
_entity.type
_entity.pdbx_description
1 polymer ?
#
loop_
_entity_poly.entity_id
_entity_poly.type
_entity_poly.pdbx_seq_one_letter_code
_entity_poly.pdbx_strand_id
1 'polypeptide(L)'
;AFTKSLYISICRSLFAKDKLLFSFALCTKLMENAGTVNPVDLSYFLKGSTSMNSGKPNPTIKPGAQQGWLRNKSWLDIVGLDALWEGRPSGFSSSFFENNLTAFEAVYQSRDPAQEIQSLLPSLSNIEVLVLLRILRPDKVLIAVRELVASELGPLYSDPPSFVMSEVFQGTTCVTPVIFILSRGANPMGELIQLADKEGFSKRYNSISMGQGQGPIAERAIAEAIDNGTWVVLQNCHLAVSWLSTLERICYGVEPDRTNPDFRLWLTSKPCQYFPVGVLQIGVKVTLEPPRGVRASLLSSITKSINLEELLQETTRPHELCKLLFSLCFFHSVVQERGNYGPLGWNKLYDFNKSDLLISVSQLVILLEEYDTIPFETLRYMVGECNYGGRITEGFDRRTLNSILDGFYHPNVVADEAYTFSPSGIYKPPARGADAKAIIEYVRMLPRVDSPEVFGLHENASISTAEMETTRLCESMNLISSSLTASVSTGTSATFDEHLM
;
A
#
# COMPACT_ATOMS: atom_id res chain seq x y z
N ALA A 1 -22.78 -4.16 -14.90
CA ALA A 1 -22.17 -5.49 -14.67
C ALA A 1 -20.73 -5.57 -15.18
N PHE A 2 -20.48 -5.28 -16.47
CA PHE A 2 -19.14 -5.33 -17.07
C PHE A 2 -18.09 -4.47 -16.35
N THR A 3 -18.34 -3.17 -16.16
CA THR A 3 -17.41 -2.24 -15.48
C THR A 3 -17.00 -2.72 -14.09
N LYS A 4 -17.94 -3.29 -13.33
CA LYS A 4 -17.68 -3.84 -12.00
C LYS A 4 -16.75 -5.05 -12.06
N SER A 5 -17.00 -5.99 -12.98
CA SER A 5 -16.17 -7.18 -13.16
C SER A 5 -14.74 -6.81 -13.59
N LEU A 6 -14.63 -5.90 -14.57
CA LEU A 6 -13.35 -5.38 -15.04
C LEU A 6 -12.58 -4.68 -13.92
N TYR A 7 -13.26 -3.80 -13.16
CA TYR A 7 -12.66 -3.09 -12.04
C TYR A 7 -12.09 -4.04 -10.99
N ILE A 8 -12.86 -5.03 -10.53
CA ILE A 8 -12.42 -6.01 -9.53
C ILE A 8 -11.20 -6.80 -10.04
N SER A 9 -11.25 -7.24 -11.30
CA SER A 9 -10.16 -8.00 -11.91
C SER A 9 -8.86 -7.17 -11.99
N ILE A 10 -8.96 -5.90 -12.39
CA ILE A 10 -7.81 -4.99 -12.44
C ILE A 10 -7.30 -4.69 -11.04
N CYS A 11 -8.17 -4.34 -10.09
CA CYS A 11 -7.79 -4.01 -8.71
C CYS A 11 -7.07 -5.16 -7.99
N ARG A 12 -7.35 -6.42 -8.34
CA ARG A 12 -6.59 -7.58 -7.84
C ARG A 12 -5.11 -7.54 -8.27
N SER A 13 -4.83 -6.97 -9.43
CA SER A 13 -3.48 -6.83 -10.00
C SER A 13 -2.78 -5.51 -9.64
N LEU A 14 -3.43 -4.61 -8.89
CA LEU A 14 -2.89 -3.31 -8.50
C LEU A 14 -2.53 -3.28 -7.02
N PHE A 15 -1.37 -2.72 -6.70
CA PHE A 15 -1.02 -2.39 -5.31
C PHE A 15 -2.02 -1.38 -4.75
N ALA A 16 -2.27 -1.42 -3.45
CA ALA A 16 -3.23 -0.57 -2.75
C ALA A 16 -3.02 0.93 -3.03
N LYS A 17 -1.75 1.36 -3.12
CA LYS A 17 -1.35 2.73 -3.47
C LYS A 17 -1.84 3.18 -4.87
N ASP A 18 -2.05 2.24 -5.79
CA ASP A 18 -2.42 2.52 -7.19
C ASP A 18 -3.93 2.29 -7.45
N LYS A 19 -4.67 1.69 -6.50
CA LYS A 19 -6.12 1.42 -6.66
C LYS A 19 -6.95 2.70 -6.70
N LEU A 20 -6.65 3.69 -5.84
CA LEU A 20 -7.35 4.97 -5.84
C LEU A 20 -7.05 5.75 -7.14
N LEU A 21 -5.80 5.71 -7.61
CA LEU A 21 -5.41 6.28 -8.89
C LEU A 21 -6.26 5.72 -10.03
N PHE A 22 -6.37 4.38 -10.12
CA PHE A 22 -7.20 3.74 -11.16
C PHE A 22 -8.68 4.10 -11.03
N SER A 23 -9.20 4.13 -9.80
CA SER A 23 -10.60 4.46 -9.53
C SER A 23 -10.93 5.91 -9.93
N PHE A 24 -10.02 6.84 -9.61
CA PHE A 24 -10.13 8.22 -10.02
C PHE A 24 -10.02 8.38 -11.54
N ALA A 25 -9.08 7.69 -12.19
CA ALA A 25 -8.95 7.72 -13.65
C ALA A 25 -10.21 7.20 -14.37
N LEU A 26 -10.79 6.10 -13.87
CA LEU A 26 -12.04 5.56 -14.38
C LEU A 26 -13.20 6.55 -14.18
N CYS A 27 -13.30 7.14 -12.98
CA CYS A 27 -14.31 8.13 -12.63
C CYS A 27 -14.26 9.34 -13.56
N THR A 28 -13.09 9.99 -13.66
CA THR A 28 -12.93 11.19 -14.50
C THR A 28 -13.16 10.87 -15.97
N LYS A 29 -12.73 9.70 -16.46
CA LYS A 29 -12.97 9.31 -17.87
C LYS A 29 -14.46 9.13 -18.17
N LEU A 30 -15.22 8.55 -17.24
CA LEU A 30 -16.66 8.40 -17.39
C LEU A 30 -17.37 9.77 -17.33
N MET A 31 -16.95 10.66 -16.43
CA MET A 31 -17.45 12.03 -16.36
C MET A 31 -17.15 12.82 -17.65
N GLU A 32 -15.94 12.67 -18.22
CA GLU A 32 -15.55 13.30 -19.49
C GLU A 32 -16.47 12.85 -20.62
N ASN A 33 -16.69 11.54 -20.73
CA ASN A 33 -17.58 10.97 -21.75
C ASN A 33 -19.04 11.39 -21.56
N ALA A 34 -19.47 11.64 -20.32
CA ALA A 34 -20.80 12.15 -20.01
C ALA A 34 -20.94 13.68 -20.14
N GLY A 35 -19.83 14.40 -20.36
CA GLY A 35 -19.82 15.87 -20.40
C GLY A 35 -20.05 16.54 -19.03
N THR A 36 -19.86 15.82 -17.92
CA THR A 36 -20.09 16.33 -16.55
C THR A 36 -18.83 16.88 -15.88
N VAL A 37 -17.70 16.88 -16.57
CA VAL A 37 -16.44 17.49 -16.13
C VAL A 37 -15.88 18.40 -17.21
N ASN A 38 -15.37 19.57 -16.79
CA ASN A 38 -14.60 20.44 -17.65
C ASN A 38 -13.15 19.92 -17.75
N PRO A 39 -12.66 19.54 -18.94
CA PRO A 39 -11.29 19.04 -19.11
C PRO A 39 -10.21 20.06 -18.73
N VAL A 40 -10.51 21.36 -18.84
CA VAL A 40 -9.58 22.43 -18.49
C VAL A 40 -9.38 22.50 -16.99
N ASP A 41 -10.48 22.45 -16.21
CA ASP A 41 -10.42 22.42 -14.73
C ASP A 41 -9.73 21.15 -14.23
N LEU A 42 -10.01 19.98 -14.84
CA LEU A 42 -9.34 18.73 -14.51
C LEU A 42 -7.83 18.81 -14.80
N SER A 43 -7.43 19.32 -15.98
CA SER A 43 -6.02 19.51 -16.30
C SER A 43 -5.35 20.49 -15.33
N TYR A 44 -6.06 21.54 -14.90
CA TYR A 44 -5.57 22.48 -13.90
C TYR A 44 -5.39 21.83 -12.53
N PHE A 45 -6.34 21.00 -12.09
CA PHE A 45 -6.21 20.19 -10.88
C PHE A 45 -4.99 19.27 -10.93
N LEU A 46 -4.66 18.70 -12.08
CA LEU A 46 -3.52 17.79 -12.20
C LEU A 46 -2.17 18.49 -12.32
N LYS A 47 -2.10 19.65 -12.99
CA LYS A 47 -0.82 20.33 -13.30
C LYS A 47 -0.57 21.56 -12.45
N GLY A 48 -1.62 22.30 -12.10
CA GLY A 48 -1.52 23.64 -11.52
C GLY A 48 -1.18 24.69 -12.56
N SER A 49 -0.84 25.88 -12.06
CA SER A 49 -0.41 27.00 -12.88
C SER A 49 0.96 26.74 -13.50
N THR A 50 1.10 27.07 -14.77
CA THR A 50 2.39 27.12 -15.48
C THR A 50 3.03 28.50 -15.42
N SER A 51 2.37 29.49 -14.80
CA SER A 51 2.86 30.86 -14.73
C SER A 51 4.03 30.98 -13.76
N MET A 52 5.20 31.41 -14.26
CA MET A 52 6.42 31.57 -13.44
C MET A 52 6.49 32.88 -12.65
N ASN A 53 5.73 33.92 -13.04
CA ASN A 53 5.68 35.18 -12.32
C ASN A 53 4.41 35.96 -12.70
N SER A 54 3.59 36.33 -11.71
CA SER A 54 2.39 37.14 -11.93
C SER A 54 2.60 38.63 -11.63
N GLY A 55 3.73 39.00 -11.01
CA GLY A 55 3.95 40.36 -10.50
C GLY A 55 3.02 40.78 -9.34
N LYS A 56 2.05 39.94 -8.94
CA LYS A 56 1.11 40.21 -7.84
C LYS A 56 1.70 39.72 -6.51
N PRO A 57 1.88 40.60 -5.49
CA PRO A 57 2.36 40.18 -4.18
C PRO A 57 1.36 39.25 -3.50
N ASN A 58 1.85 38.31 -2.69
CA ASN A 58 0.99 37.40 -1.94
C ASN A 58 0.26 38.19 -0.83
N PRO A 59 -1.09 38.29 -0.87
CA PRO A 59 -1.86 39.14 0.03
C PRO A 59 -1.93 38.61 1.47
N THR A 60 -1.48 37.37 1.70
CA THR A 60 -1.45 36.75 3.03
C THR A 60 -0.22 37.15 3.86
N ILE A 61 0.75 37.83 3.25
CA ILE A 61 1.98 38.29 3.93
C ILE A 61 1.67 39.60 4.68
N LYS A 62 1.72 39.56 6.01
CA LYS A 62 1.53 40.75 6.86
C LYS A 62 2.74 41.70 6.77
N PRO A 63 2.55 43.02 6.97
CA PRO A 63 3.67 43.97 7.00
C PRO A 63 4.76 43.54 7.98
N GLY A 64 6.01 43.43 7.50
CA GLY A 64 7.16 43.01 8.31
C GLY A 64 7.35 41.48 8.44
N ALA A 65 6.43 40.66 7.92
CA ALA A 65 6.59 39.21 7.86
C ALA A 65 7.30 38.79 6.56
N GLN A 66 8.12 37.74 6.63
CA GLN A 66 8.74 37.15 5.43
C GLN A 66 7.82 36.15 4.72
N GLN A 67 6.78 35.64 5.39
CA GLN A 67 5.87 34.64 4.86
C GLN A 67 4.45 34.82 5.45
N GLY A 68 3.44 34.55 4.63
CA GLY A 68 2.04 34.48 5.04
C GLY A 68 1.60 33.04 5.32
N TRP A 69 0.33 32.85 5.69
CA TRP A 69 -0.22 31.50 5.88
C TRP A 69 -0.29 30.70 4.57
N LEU A 70 -0.39 31.37 3.41
CA LEU A 70 -0.33 30.75 2.10
C LEU A 70 1.09 30.82 1.51
N ARG A 71 1.59 29.69 0.98
CA ARG A 71 2.89 29.65 0.29
C ARG A 71 2.81 30.44 -1.03
N ASN A 72 3.92 31.09 -1.44
CA ASN A 72 3.96 31.85 -2.70
C ASN A 72 3.64 31.01 -3.93
N LYS A 73 4.04 29.73 -3.95
CA LYS A 73 3.67 28.81 -5.03
C LYS A 73 2.14 28.62 -5.12
N SER A 74 1.49 28.37 -3.98
CA SER A 74 0.02 28.26 -3.92
C SER A 74 -0.66 29.57 -4.30
N TRP A 75 -0.09 30.73 -3.97
CA TRP A 75 -0.60 32.02 -4.44
C TRP A 75 -0.53 32.16 -5.96
N LEU A 76 0.55 31.72 -6.60
CA LEU A 76 0.65 31.70 -8.07
C LEU A 76 -0.41 30.79 -8.71
N ASP A 77 -0.78 29.69 -8.05
CA ASP A 77 -1.91 28.87 -8.46
C ASP A 77 -3.24 29.65 -8.31
N ILE A 78 -3.48 30.36 -7.21
CA ILE A 78 -4.68 31.21 -7.08
C ILE A 78 -4.75 32.28 -8.19
N VAL A 79 -3.62 32.92 -8.52
CA VAL A 79 -3.58 33.91 -9.61
C VAL A 79 -3.86 33.27 -10.97
N GLY A 80 -3.37 32.05 -11.20
CA GLY A 80 -3.64 31.32 -12.43
C GLY A 80 -5.13 31.00 -12.64
N LEU A 81 -5.93 30.99 -11.58
CA LEU A 81 -7.39 30.82 -11.69
C LEU A 81 -8.09 31.99 -12.38
N ASP A 82 -7.50 33.19 -12.39
CA ASP A 82 -8.08 34.34 -13.12
C ASP A 82 -8.23 34.05 -14.61
N ALA A 83 -7.26 33.32 -15.20
CA ALA A 83 -7.30 32.92 -16.60
C ALA A 83 -8.18 31.68 -16.82
N LEU A 84 -8.21 30.75 -15.86
CA LEU A 84 -9.03 29.53 -15.94
C LEU A 84 -10.52 29.83 -15.84
N TRP A 85 -10.89 30.69 -14.89
CA TRP A 85 -12.26 31.05 -14.58
C TRP A 85 -12.57 32.46 -15.06
N GLU A 86 -12.24 32.75 -16.30
CA GLU A 86 -12.55 34.02 -16.93
C GLU A 86 -14.05 34.34 -16.76
N GLY A 87 -14.32 35.48 -16.12
CA GLY A 87 -15.69 35.92 -15.81
C GLY A 87 -16.36 35.27 -14.58
N ARG A 88 -15.69 34.39 -13.80
CA ARG A 88 -16.32 33.76 -12.62
C ARG A 88 -15.37 33.37 -11.48
N PRO A 89 -15.60 33.90 -10.28
CA PRO A 89 -15.89 35.30 -10.03
C PRO A 89 -14.94 36.19 -10.87
N SER A 90 -15.42 37.30 -11.44
CA SER A 90 -14.59 38.19 -12.27
C SER A 90 -13.32 38.65 -11.54
N GLY A 91 -12.17 38.06 -11.88
CA GLY A 91 -10.90 38.29 -11.20
C GLY A 91 -10.78 37.56 -9.86
N PHE A 92 -10.92 36.22 -9.84
CA PHE A 92 -10.90 35.39 -8.63
C PHE A 92 -9.81 35.78 -7.61
N SER A 93 -8.57 35.99 -8.05
CA SER A 93 -7.46 36.33 -7.15
C SER A 93 -7.65 37.71 -6.50
N SER A 94 -7.88 38.76 -7.29
CA SER A 94 -7.86 40.15 -6.80
C SER A 94 -9.23 40.69 -6.37
N SER A 95 -10.33 40.13 -6.84
CA SER A 95 -11.68 40.58 -6.50
C SER A 95 -12.38 39.69 -5.49
N PHE A 96 -12.05 38.39 -5.44
CA PHE A 96 -12.72 37.45 -4.55
C PHE A 96 -11.81 36.99 -3.42
N PHE A 97 -10.66 36.38 -3.74
CA PHE A 97 -9.76 35.81 -2.75
C PHE A 97 -9.20 36.88 -1.80
N GLU A 98 -8.66 37.98 -2.34
CA GLU A 98 -8.16 39.11 -1.54
C GLU A 98 -9.23 39.75 -0.64
N ASN A 99 -10.49 39.77 -1.06
CA ASN A 99 -11.60 40.30 -0.26
C ASN A 99 -12.16 39.31 0.78
N ASN A 100 -11.77 38.03 0.71
CA ASN A 100 -12.27 36.96 1.58
C ASN A 100 -11.14 36.21 2.32
N LEU A 101 -9.99 36.86 2.54
CA LEU A 101 -8.80 36.23 3.14
C LEU A 101 -9.09 35.51 4.45
N THR A 102 -9.91 36.08 5.33
CA THR A 102 -10.27 35.47 6.61
C THR A 102 -11.04 34.15 6.43
N ALA A 103 -11.93 34.08 5.44
CA ALA A 103 -12.69 32.86 5.15
C ALA A 103 -11.78 31.77 4.55
N PHE A 104 -10.86 32.14 3.66
CA PHE A 104 -9.88 31.20 3.11
C PHE A 104 -8.82 30.77 4.13
N GLU A 105 -8.47 31.62 5.10
CA GLU A 105 -7.63 31.23 6.24
C GLU A 105 -8.36 30.23 7.15
N ALA A 106 -9.68 30.38 7.34
CA ALA A 106 -10.49 29.38 8.03
C ALA A 106 -10.49 28.03 7.30
N VAL A 107 -10.69 28.03 5.97
CA VAL A 107 -10.55 26.83 5.13
C VAL A 107 -9.16 26.21 5.30
N TYR A 108 -8.11 27.01 5.27
CA TYR A 108 -6.73 26.55 5.46
C TYR A 108 -6.54 25.86 6.82
N GLN A 109 -7.18 26.35 7.87
CA GLN A 109 -7.09 25.78 9.22
C GLN A 109 -8.12 24.66 9.49
N SER A 110 -9.05 24.43 8.56
CA SER A 110 -10.17 23.51 8.74
C SER A 110 -9.76 22.04 8.81
N ARG A 111 -10.56 21.24 9.52
CA ARG A 111 -10.48 19.77 9.46
C ARG A 111 -11.23 19.20 8.25
N ASP A 112 -12.20 19.95 7.73
CA ASP A 112 -13.01 19.62 6.55
C ASP A 112 -13.02 20.79 5.54
N PRO A 113 -11.86 21.07 4.92
CA PRO A 113 -11.72 22.18 3.98
C PRO A 113 -12.58 22.01 2.71
N ALA A 114 -12.88 20.78 2.28
CA ALA A 114 -13.68 20.56 1.07
C ALA A 114 -15.12 21.04 1.26
N GLN A 115 -15.74 20.72 2.40
CA GLN A 115 -17.07 21.21 2.75
C GLN A 115 -17.11 22.73 2.93
N GLU A 116 -16.09 23.31 3.56
CA GLU A 116 -16.00 24.77 3.72
C GLU A 116 -15.83 25.50 2.39
N ILE A 117 -15.03 24.97 1.46
CA ILE A 117 -14.90 25.50 0.09
C ILE A 117 -16.26 25.48 -0.61
N GLN A 118 -16.98 24.35 -0.57
CA GLN A 118 -18.31 24.24 -1.17
C GLN A 118 -19.31 25.22 -0.53
N SER A 119 -19.20 25.45 0.78
CA SER A 119 -20.07 26.40 1.49
C SER A 119 -19.78 27.86 1.11
N LEU A 120 -18.50 28.21 0.93
CA LEU A 120 -18.07 29.54 0.51
C LEU A 120 -18.40 29.82 -0.97
N LEU A 121 -18.32 28.79 -1.81
CA LEU A 121 -18.57 28.87 -3.25
C LEU A 121 -19.52 27.74 -3.71
N PRO A 122 -20.84 27.84 -3.44
CA PRO A 122 -21.80 26.75 -3.69
C PRO A 122 -21.98 26.35 -5.15
N SER A 123 -21.61 27.23 -6.08
CA SER A 123 -21.72 26.98 -7.52
C SER A 123 -20.57 26.17 -8.10
N LEU A 124 -19.53 25.86 -7.31
CA LEU A 124 -18.41 25.05 -7.80
C LEU A 124 -18.84 23.59 -7.96
N SER A 125 -18.37 23.01 -9.06
CA SER A 125 -18.35 21.56 -9.27
C SER A 125 -17.32 20.89 -8.37
N ASN A 126 -17.46 19.58 -8.20
CA ASN A 126 -16.52 18.78 -7.40
C ASN A 126 -15.06 18.92 -7.88
N ILE A 127 -14.83 19.07 -9.19
CA ILE A 127 -13.47 19.24 -9.74
C ILE A 127 -12.92 20.63 -9.40
N GLU A 128 -13.73 21.69 -9.48
CA GLU A 128 -13.31 23.04 -9.09
C GLU A 128 -13.03 23.13 -7.57
N VAL A 129 -13.79 22.40 -6.73
CA VAL A 129 -13.47 22.22 -5.31
C VAL A 129 -12.13 21.51 -5.14
N LEU A 130 -11.86 20.43 -5.89
CA LEU A 130 -10.57 19.75 -5.86
C LEU A 130 -9.40 20.67 -6.29
N VAL A 131 -9.62 21.59 -7.24
CA VAL A 131 -8.63 22.61 -7.62
C VAL A 131 -8.27 23.48 -6.43
N LEU A 132 -9.25 24.11 -5.77
CA LEU A 132 -8.99 24.96 -4.60
C LEU A 132 -8.41 24.17 -3.42
N LEU A 133 -8.92 22.95 -3.21
CA LEU A 133 -8.43 22.07 -2.16
C LEU A 133 -6.96 21.71 -2.37
N ARG A 134 -6.53 21.44 -3.60
CA ARG A 134 -5.12 21.17 -3.91
C ARG A 134 -4.21 22.36 -3.60
N ILE A 135 -4.71 23.57 -3.83
CA ILE A 135 -3.95 24.81 -3.60
C ILE A 135 -3.82 25.12 -2.11
N LEU A 136 -4.93 24.98 -1.37
CA LEU A 136 -5.04 25.37 0.04
C LEU A 136 -4.64 24.25 1.00
N ARG A 137 -5.12 23.03 0.76
CA ARG A 137 -4.98 21.85 1.65
C ARG A 137 -4.70 20.57 0.85
N PRO A 138 -3.52 20.48 0.21
CA PRO A 138 -3.13 19.31 -0.57
C PRO A 138 -3.15 17.99 0.22
N ASP A 139 -2.97 18.03 1.54
CA ASP A 139 -3.07 16.87 2.44
C ASP A 139 -4.48 16.25 2.51
N LYS A 140 -5.52 16.99 2.10
CA LYS A 140 -6.92 16.54 2.13
C LYS A 140 -7.45 16.07 0.78
N VAL A 141 -6.69 16.24 -0.30
CA VAL A 141 -7.12 15.91 -1.67
C VAL A 141 -7.49 14.44 -1.83
N LEU A 142 -6.72 13.50 -1.27
CA LEU A 142 -7.03 12.06 -1.41
C LEU A 142 -8.37 11.68 -0.76
N ILE A 143 -8.77 12.37 0.31
CA ILE A 143 -10.06 12.15 0.97
C ILE A 143 -11.18 12.61 0.03
N ALA A 144 -11.09 13.84 -0.47
CA ALA A 144 -12.07 14.39 -1.41
C ALA A 144 -12.14 13.60 -2.73
N VAL A 145 -11.02 13.06 -3.22
CA VAL A 145 -11.00 12.17 -4.40
C VAL A 145 -11.75 10.87 -4.12
N ARG A 146 -11.58 10.26 -2.93
CA ARG A 146 -12.35 9.06 -2.55
C ARG A 146 -13.83 9.34 -2.47
N GLU A 147 -14.22 10.48 -1.89
CA GLU A 147 -15.61 10.91 -1.78
C GLU A 147 -16.23 11.15 -3.15
N LEU A 148 -15.52 11.83 -4.06
CA LEU A 148 -15.95 12.02 -5.45
C LEU A 148 -16.15 10.67 -6.17
N VAL A 149 -15.19 9.75 -6.05
CA VAL A 149 -15.33 8.40 -6.64
C VAL A 149 -16.53 7.67 -6.04
N ALA A 150 -16.75 7.78 -4.73
CA ALA A 150 -17.87 7.15 -4.05
C ALA A 150 -19.22 7.75 -4.48
N SER A 151 -19.30 9.06 -4.70
CA SER A 151 -20.53 9.73 -5.14
C SER A 151 -20.87 9.41 -6.60
N GLU A 152 -19.87 9.34 -7.49
CA GLU A 152 -20.07 9.14 -8.93
C GLU A 152 -20.22 7.67 -9.32
N LEU A 153 -19.40 6.78 -8.74
CA LEU A 153 -19.34 5.35 -9.11
C LEU A 153 -19.88 4.42 -8.02
N GLY A 154 -19.98 4.90 -6.78
CA GLY A 154 -20.40 4.11 -5.62
C GLY A 154 -19.23 3.65 -4.73
N PRO A 155 -19.53 3.22 -3.48
CA PRO A 155 -18.52 2.95 -2.45
C PRO A 155 -17.53 1.83 -2.85
N LEU A 156 -17.97 0.86 -3.65
CA LEU A 156 -17.13 -0.23 -4.16
C LEU A 156 -15.88 0.26 -4.90
N TYR A 157 -15.98 1.40 -5.58
CA TYR A 157 -14.88 1.98 -6.35
C TYR A 157 -13.96 2.84 -5.48
N SER A 158 -14.42 3.31 -4.33
CA SER A 158 -13.60 4.06 -3.37
C SER A 158 -12.78 3.14 -2.46
N ASP A 159 -13.36 1.99 -2.10
CA ASP A 159 -12.74 0.98 -1.24
C ASP A 159 -12.97 -0.43 -1.83
N PRO A 160 -12.07 -0.91 -2.71
CA PRO A 160 -12.23 -2.20 -3.36
C PRO A 160 -12.06 -3.34 -2.36
N PRO A 161 -12.87 -4.42 -2.46
CA PRO A 161 -12.77 -5.55 -1.56
C PRO A 161 -11.39 -6.22 -1.68
N SER A 162 -10.94 -6.80 -0.55
CA SER A 162 -9.79 -7.68 -0.55
C SER A 162 -10.09 -8.94 -1.37
N PHE A 163 -9.10 -9.46 -2.10
CA PHE A 163 -9.28 -10.72 -2.82
C PHE A 163 -9.19 -11.90 -1.85
N VAL A 164 -9.83 -13.02 -2.20
CA VAL A 164 -9.71 -14.29 -1.49
C VAL A 164 -8.98 -15.28 -2.40
N MET A 165 -7.94 -15.94 -1.87
CA MET A 165 -7.10 -16.85 -2.66
C MET A 165 -7.91 -17.98 -3.33
N SER A 166 -8.93 -18.51 -2.66
CA SER A 166 -9.80 -19.55 -3.23
C SER A 166 -10.60 -19.06 -4.43
N GLU A 167 -11.03 -17.80 -4.46
CA GLU A 167 -11.73 -17.23 -5.61
C GLU A 167 -10.80 -17.08 -6.82
N VAL A 168 -9.52 -16.76 -6.56
CA VAL A 168 -8.49 -16.73 -7.60
C VAL A 168 -8.31 -18.12 -8.18
N PHE A 169 -8.14 -19.14 -7.34
CA PHE A 169 -7.96 -20.52 -7.76
C PHE A 169 -9.16 -21.03 -8.59
N GLN A 170 -10.39 -20.81 -8.12
CA GLN A 170 -11.62 -21.22 -8.82
C GLN A 170 -11.75 -20.61 -10.22
N GLY A 171 -11.18 -19.42 -10.43
CA GLY A 171 -11.16 -18.74 -11.73
C GLY A 171 -10.03 -19.17 -12.67
N THR A 172 -9.24 -20.18 -12.32
CA THR A 172 -8.04 -20.61 -13.07
C THR A 172 -8.15 -22.05 -13.56
N THR A 173 -7.52 -22.33 -14.70
CA THR A 173 -7.44 -23.67 -15.32
C THR A 173 -5.99 -24.13 -15.44
N CYS A 174 -5.76 -25.32 -16.00
CA CYS A 174 -4.42 -25.85 -16.26
C CYS A 174 -3.57 -25.00 -17.21
N VAL A 175 -4.18 -24.14 -18.04
CA VAL A 175 -3.47 -23.23 -18.95
C VAL A 175 -3.34 -21.80 -18.40
N THR A 176 -3.86 -21.53 -17.20
CA THR A 176 -3.84 -20.19 -16.60
C THR A 176 -2.77 -20.11 -15.52
N PRO A 177 -1.57 -19.57 -15.79
CA PRO A 177 -0.59 -19.34 -14.75
C PRO A 177 -1.09 -18.25 -13.79
N VAL A 178 -0.85 -18.42 -12.50
CA VAL A 178 -1.14 -17.40 -11.47
C VAL A 178 0.15 -16.71 -11.08
N ILE A 179 0.17 -15.38 -11.14
CA ILE A 179 1.36 -14.56 -10.92
C ILE A 179 1.13 -13.68 -9.69
N PHE A 180 1.82 -14.01 -8.60
CA PHE A 180 1.92 -13.17 -7.42
C PHE A 180 2.94 -12.06 -7.65
N ILE A 181 2.44 -10.83 -7.74
CA ILE A 181 3.24 -9.62 -7.81
C ILE A 181 3.51 -9.17 -6.38
N LEU A 182 4.74 -9.37 -5.92
CA LEU A 182 5.11 -9.15 -4.54
C LEU A 182 5.57 -7.71 -4.32
N SER A 183 5.00 -7.08 -3.30
CA SER A 183 5.63 -5.92 -2.68
C SER A 183 6.78 -6.35 -1.75
N ARG A 184 7.50 -5.37 -1.21
CA ARG A 184 8.61 -5.60 -0.29
C ARG A 184 8.11 -6.31 0.98
N GLY A 185 8.79 -7.38 1.38
CA GLY A 185 8.46 -8.17 2.56
C GLY A 185 7.22 -9.07 2.45
N ALA A 186 6.50 -9.05 1.32
CA ALA A 186 5.38 -9.97 1.07
C ALA A 186 5.87 -11.36 0.65
N ASN A 187 5.19 -12.41 1.13
CA ASN A 187 5.46 -13.79 0.73
C ASN A 187 4.15 -14.62 0.71
N PRO A 188 3.73 -15.17 -0.44
CA PRO A 188 2.46 -15.90 -0.58
C PRO A 188 2.53 -17.35 -0.06
N MET A 189 3.72 -17.87 0.26
CA MET A 189 3.90 -19.32 0.48
C MET A 189 3.00 -19.87 1.59
N GLY A 190 2.83 -19.13 2.69
CA GLY A 190 1.94 -19.57 3.77
C GLY A 190 0.48 -19.70 3.32
N GLU A 191 -0.02 -18.73 2.54
CA GLU A 191 -1.39 -18.75 2.01
C GLU A 191 -1.56 -19.83 0.93
N LEU A 192 -0.51 -20.06 0.13
CA LEU A 192 -0.53 -21.06 -0.93
C LEU A 192 -0.48 -22.49 -0.37
N ILE A 193 0.27 -22.73 0.70
CA ILE A 193 0.28 -24.02 1.41
C ILE A 193 -1.09 -24.29 2.02
N GLN A 194 -1.69 -23.31 2.69
CA GLN A 194 -3.05 -23.44 3.23
C GLN A 194 -4.09 -23.72 2.15
N LEU A 195 -3.97 -23.08 0.99
CA LEU A 195 -4.83 -23.36 -0.16
C LEU A 195 -4.61 -24.78 -0.69
N ALA A 196 -3.35 -25.20 -0.85
CA ALA A 196 -3.03 -26.56 -1.28
C ALA A 196 -3.59 -27.60 -0.30
N ASP A 197 -3.53 -27.35 1.01
CA ASP A 197 -4.13 -28.23 2.01
C ASP A 197 -5.65 -28.32 1.87
N LYS A 198 -6.31 -27.18 1.72
CA LYS A 198 -7.76 -27.11 1.55
C LYS A 198 -8.24 -27.83 0.29
N GLU A 199 -7.49 -27.73 -0.80
CA GLU A 199 -7.85 -28.31 -2.10
C GLU A 199 -7.30 -29.75 -2.28
N GLY A 200 -6.63 -30.32 -1.27
CA GLY A 200 -6.11 -31.71 -1.33
C GLY A 200 -4.81 -31.88 -2.12
N PHE A 201 -4.02 -30.83 -2.26
CA PHE A 201 -2.73 -30.79 -2.96
C PHE A 201 -1.51 -30.70 -2.03
N SER A 202 -1.66 -30.82 -0.69
CA SER A 202 -0.55 -30.74 0.29
C SER A 202 0.68 -31.57 -0.07
N LYS A 203 0.46 -32.77 -0.62
CA LYS A 203 1.49 -33.73 -1.01
C LYS A 203 1.73 -33.76 -2.53
N ARG A 204 1.01 -32.92 -3.28
CA ARG A 204 1.00 -32.83 -4.75
C ARG A 204 1.41 -31.42 -5.21
N TYR A 205 2.33 -30.78 -4.51
CA TYR A 205 2.92 -29.52 -4.93
C TYR A 205 4.45 -29.58 -4.84
N ASN A 206 5.11 -28.93 -5.79
CA ASN A 206 6.56 -28.77 -5.83
C ASN A 206 6.90 -27.28 -5.85
N SER A 207 7.82 -26.83 -4.98
CA SER A 207 8.22 -25.43 -4.91
C SER A 207 9.71 -25.28 -5.19
N ILE A 208 10.03 -24.39 -6.14
CA ILE A 208 11.38 -24.15 -6.64
C ILE A 208 11.69 -22.67 -6.49
N SER A 209 12.76 -22.34 -5.78
CA SER A 209 13.27 -20.97 -5.71
C SER A 209 14.12 -20.67 -6.93
N MET A 210 13.66 -19.76 -7.79
CA MET A 210 14.33 -19.40 -9.02
C MET A 210 15.59 -18.59 -8.75
N GLY A 211 16.62 -18.91 -9.51
CA GLY A 211 17.94 -18.30 -9.47
C GLY A 211 18.82 -18.87 -10.58
N GLN A 212 20.11 -18.57 -10.55
CA GLN A 212 21.04 -19.08 -11.54
C GLN A 212 21.05 -20.63 -11.53
N GLY A 213 20.89 -21.24 -12.71
CA GLY A 213 20.94 -22.69 -12.88
C GLY A 213 19.66 -23.47 -12.52
N GLN A 214 18.60 -22.81 -12.03
CA GLN A 214 17.36 -23.49 -11.62
C GLN A 214 16.39 -23.78 -12.78
N GLY A 215 16.58 -23.15 -13.94
CA GLY A 215 15.73 -23.32 -15.13
C GLY A 215 15.46 -24.78 -15.53
N PRO A 216 16.50 -25.62 -15.73
CA PRO A 216 16.31 -27.02 -16.11
C PRO A 216 15.61 -27.89 -15.05
N ILE A 217 15.64 -27.48 -13.78
CA ILE A 217 14.91 -28.16 -12.69
C ILE A 217 13.43 -27.75 -12.77
N ALA A 218 13.14 -26.47 -12.96
CA ALA A 218 11.80 -25.96 -13.17
C ALA A 218 11.13 -26.59 -14.40
N GLU A 219 11.85 -26.70 -15.52
CA GLU A 219 11.35 -27.34 -16.75
C GLU A 219 10.90 -28.78 -16.54
N ARG A 220 11.72 -29.59 -15.86
CA ARG A 220 11.38 -30.98 -15.54
C ARG A 220 10.19 -31.07 -14.59
N ALA A 221 10.17 -30.26 -13.54
CA ALA A 221 9.05 -30.23 -12.60
C ALA A 221 7.73 -29.83 -13.27
N ILE A 222 7.76 -28.87 -14.21
CA ILE A 222 6.57 -28.48 -14.98
C ILE A 222 6.11 -29.61 -15.88
N ALA A 223 7.02 -30.25 -16.62
CA ALA A 223 6.67 -31.37 -17.50
C ALA A 223 6.03 -32.53 -16.71
N GLU A 224 6.64 -32.92 -15.58
CA GLU A 224 6.08 -33.95 -14.69
C GLU A 224 4.72 -33.53 -14.11
N ALA A 225 4.53 -32.24 -13.81
CA ALA A 225 3.29 -31.74 -13.25
C ALA A 225 2.14 -31.64 -14.27
N ILE A 226 2.46 -31.36 -15.54
CA ILE A 226 1.53 -31.39 -16.67
C ILE A 226 0.92 -32.78 -16.82
N ASP A 227 1.75 -33.82 -16.73
CA ASP A 227 1.31 -35.22 -16.86
C ASP A 227 0.52 -35.68 -15.61
N ASN A 228 1.04 -35.37 -14.42
CA ASN A 228 0.51 -35.90 -13.15
C ASN A 228 -0.60 -35.05 -12.50
N GLY A 229 -0.88 -33.85 -13.02
CA GLY A 229 -1.86 -32.94 -12.43
C GLY A 229 -1.44 -32.43 -11.05
N THR A 230 -0.18 -32.02 -10.90
CA THR A 230 0.34 -31.47 -9.64
C THR A 230 0.60 -29.97 -9.76
N TRP A 231 0.85 -29.30 -8.63
CA TRP A 231 1.11 -27.87 -8.62
C TRP A 231 2.60 -27.58 -8.65
N VAL A 232 3.02 -26.60 -9.44
CA VAL A 232 4.39 -26.10 -9.44
C VAL A 232 4.39 -24.64 -9.00
N VAL A 233 5.23 -24.33 -8.01
CA VAL A 233 5.41 -22.98 -7.47
C VAL A 233 6.83 -22.51 -7.76
N LEU A 234 6.96 -21.57 -8.70
CA LEU A 234 8.24 -20.93 -9.00
C LEU A 234 8.37 -19.64 -8.20
N GLN A 235 9.29 -19.63 -7.24
CA GLN A 235 9.52 -18.48 -6.39
C GLN A 235 10.55 -17.52 -6.99
N ASN A 236 10.39 -16.22 -6.80
CA ASN A 236 11.38 -15.21 -7.20
C ASN A 236 11.78 -15.21 -8.68
N CYS A 237 10.81 -15.37 -9.60
CA CYS A 237 11.07 -15.46 -11.05
C CYS A 237 11.88 -14.29 -11.63
N HIS A 238 11.72 -13.07 -11.08
CA HIS A 238 12.55 -11.90 -11.43
C HIS A 238 14.07 -12.12 -11.30
N LEU A 239 14.53 -13.10 -10.52
CA LEU A 239 15.96 -13.43 -10.38
C LEU A 239 16.51 -14.30 -11.51
N ALA A 240 15.65 -14.97 -12.29
CA ALA A 240 16.04 -15.88 -13.36
C ALA A 240 15.86 -15.24 -14.75
N VAL A 241 16.44 -14.05 -14.94
CA VAL A 241 16.23 -13.19 -16.13
C VAL A 241 16.37 -13.96 -17.45
N SER A 242 17.47 -14.71 -17.62
CA SER A 242 17.76 -15.43 -18.86
C SER A 242 16.81 -16.59 -19.17
N TRP A 243 16.03 -17.05 -18.18
CA TRP A 243 15.11 -18.18 -18.32
C TRP A 243 13.67 -17.74 -18.55
N LEU A 244 13.33 -16.47 -18.34
CA LEU A 244 11.97 -15.97 -18.46
C LEU A 244 11.39 -16.12 -19.88
N SER A 245 12.22 -16.04 -20.93
CA SER A 245 11.79 -16.34 -22.30
C SER A 245 11.41 -17.81 -22.49
N THR A 246 12.14 -18.73 -21.84
CA THR A 246 11.79 -20.15 -21.82
C THR A 246 10.49 -20.40 -21.04
N LEU A 247 10.29 -19.72 -19.92
CA LEU A 247 9.01 -19.76 -19.17
C LEU A 247 7.84 -19.36 -20.07
N GLU A 248 7.97 -18.27 -20.82
CA GLU A 248 6.93 -17.81 -21.76
C GLU A 248 6.61 -18.89 -22.79
N ARG A 249 7.63 -19.48 -23.43
CA ARG A 249 7.45 -20.58 -24.38
C ARG A 249 6.75 -21.79 -23.74
N ILE A 250 7.07 -22.14 -22.50
CA ILE A 250 6.43 -23.25 -21.78
C ILE A 250 4.95 -22.93 -21.56
N CYS A 251 4.62 -21.75 -21.04
CA CYS A 251 3.24 -21.36 -20.77
C CYS A 251 2.37 -21.38 -22.04
N TYR A 252 2.91 -20.94 -23.19
CA TYR A 252 2.19 -21.04 -24.48
C TYR A 252 2.07 -22.46 -25.03
N GLY A 253 2.95 -23.38 -24.61
CA GLY A 253 2.92 -24.78 -25.02
C GLY A 253 1.99 -25.66 -24.21
N VAL A 254 1.36 -25.15 -23.13
CA VAL A 254 0.40 -25.90 -22.32
C VAL A 254 -0.94 -25.92 -23.05
N GLU A 255 -1.32 -27.08 -23.59
CA GLU A 255 -2.58 -27.29 -24.31
C GLU A 255 -3.61 -27.98 -23.38
N PRO A 256 -4.87 -27.52 -23.32
CA PRO A 256 -5.89 -28.12 -22.44
C PRO A 256 -6.09 -29.61 -22.65
N ASP A 257 -6.08 -30.07 -23.91
CA ASP A 257 -6.37 -31.47 -24.27
C ASP A 257 -5.22 -32.43 -23.95
N ARG A 258 -4.01 -31.90 -23.69
CA ARG A 258 -2.79 -32.68 -23.42
C ARG A 258 -2.26 -32.47 -22.01
N THR A 259 -2.96 -31.70 -21.20
CA THR A 259 -2.54 -31.33 -19.86
C THR A 259 -3.56 -31.84 -18.85
N ASN A 260 -3.08 -32.40 -17.76
CA ASN A 260 -3.97 -32.80 -16.68
C ASN A 260 -4.77 -31.59 -16.14
N PRO A 261 -6.10 -31.66 -16.02
CA PRO A 261 -6.94 -30.55 -15.57
C PRO A 261 -6.60 -29.99 -14.18
N ASP A 262 -5.97 -30.80 -13.31
CA ASP A 262 -5.56 -30.43 -11.96
C ASP A 262 -4.24 -29.63 -11.92
N PHE A 263 -3.46 -29.65 -13.00
CA PHE A 263 -2.18 -28.93 -13.07
C PHE A 263 -2.38 -27.44 -12.79
N ARG A 264 -1.52 -26.84 -11.97
CA ARG A 264 -1.48 -25.38 -11.77
C ARG A 264 -0.05 -24.89 -11.69
N LEU A 265 0.21 -23.77 -12.38
CA LEU A 265 1.48 -23.07 -12.33
C LEU A 265 1.35 -21.77 -11.54
N TRP A 266 2.07 -21.67 -10.44
CA TRP A 266 2.12 -20.51 -9.56
C TRP A 266 3.48 -19.84 -9.67
N LEU A 267 3.48 -18.55 -9.93
CA LEU A 267 4.68 -17.75 -10.15
C LEU A 267 4.72 -16.64 -9.09
N THR A 268 5.88 -16.39 -8.49
CA THR A 268 6.06 -15.21 -7.63
C THR A 268 7.16 -14.33 -8.19
N SER A 269 6.93 -13.02 -8.21
CA SER A 269 7.90 -12.08 -8.74
C SER A 269 7.73 -10.69 -8.14
N LYS A 270 8.83 -9.97 -7.93
CA LYS A 270 8.79 -8.51 -7.82
C LYS A 270 8.51 -7.91 -9.20
N PRO A 271 7.90 -6.72 -9.30
CA PRO A 271 7.78 -6.00 -10.55
C PRO A 271 9.16 -5.81 -11.21
N CYS A 272 9.28 -6.21 -12.48
CA CYS A 272 10.50 -6.03 -13.27
C CYS A 272 10.14 -5.79 -14.74
N GLN A 273 10.90 -4.94 -15.43
CA GLN A 273 10.59 -4.50 -16.80
C GLN A 273 10.75 -5.60 -17.85
N TYR A 274 11.56 -6.61 -17.55
CA TYR A 274 11.89 -7.72 -18.45
C TYR A 274 11.01 -8.96 -18.21
N PHE A 275 9.98 -8.87 -17.34
CA PHE A 275 9.06 -9.98 -17.16
C PHE A 275 8.25 -10.20 -18.46
N PRO A 276 8.08 -11.44 -18.96
CA PRO A 276 7.47 -11.68 -20.26
C PRO A 276 6.01 -11.20 -20.31
N VAL A 277 5.71 -10.38 -21.31
CA VAL A 277 4.38 -9.78 -21.49
C VAL A 277 3.34 -10.85 -21.81
N GLY A 278 3.70 -11.87 -22.60
CA GLY A 278 2.77 -12.95 -22.95
C GLY A 278 2.30 -13.73 -21.73
N VAL A 279 3.21 -14.01 -20.78
CA VAL A 279 2.86 -14.63 -19.49
C VAL A 279 1.91 -13.75 -18.68
N LEU A 280 2.13 -12.42 -18.67
CA LEU A 280 1.22 -11.47 -18.00
C LEU A 280 -0.14 -11.33 -18.69
N GLN A 281 -0.22 -11.56 -20.01
CA GLN A 281 -1.47 -11.47 -20.76
C GLN A 281 -2.36 -12.68 -20.53
N ILE A 282 -1.80 -13.89 -20.54
CA ILE A 282 -2.57 -15.13 -20.32
C ILE A 282 -2.77 -15.47 -18.85
N GLY A 283 -1.92 -14.93 -17.97
CA GLY A 283 -1.94 -15.23 -16.55
C GLY A 283 -2.88 -14.36 -15.73
N VAL A 284 -3.30 -14.89 -14.59
CA VAL A 284 -4.01 -14.13 -13.55
C VAL A 284 -2.99 -13.47 -12.64
N LYS A 285 -3.03 -12.13 -12.55
CA LYS A 285 -2.14 -11.35 -11.68
C LYS A 285 -2.82 -11.06 -10.35
N VAL A 286 -2.07 -11.26 -9.28
CA VAL A 286 -2.50 -10.97 -7.91
C VAL A 286 -1.39 -10.21 -7.20
N THR A 287 -1.68 -9.03 -6.69
CA THR A 287 -0.74 -8.28 -5.87
C THR A 287 -0.80 -8.74 -4.42
N LEU A 288 0.36 -8.95 -3.80
CA LEU A 288 0.46 -9.29 -2.39
C LEU A 288 1.23 -8.19 -1.65
N GLU A 289 0.58 -7.65 -0.62
CA GLU A 289 1.11 -6.62 0.27
C GLU A 289 1.02 -7.07 1.73
N PRO A 290 1.99 -6.69 2.58
CA PRO A 290 1.82 -6.79 4.02
C PRO A 290 0.53 -6.06 4.46
N PRO A 291 -0.15 -6.53 5.51
CA PRO A 291 -1.29 -5.83 6.09
C PRO A 291 -0.90 -4.39 6.46
N ARG A 292 -1.73 -3.42 6.10
CA ARG A 292 -1.50 -2.01 6.42
C ARG A 292 -2.13 -1.62 7.75
N GLY A 293 -1.37 -0.89 8.55
CA GLY A 293 -1.76 -0.38 9.85
C GLY A 293 -1.54 -1.37 11.00
N VAL A 294 -1.40 -0.82 12.20
CA VAL A 294 -1.00 -1.54 13.42
C VAL A 294 -1.98 -2.67 13.73
N ARG A 295 -3.27 -2.35 13.70
CA ARG A 295 -4.34 -3.32 13.97
C ARG A 295 -4.27 -4.52 13.01
N ALA A 296 -4.16 -4.29 11.71
CA ALA A 296 -4.20 -5.37 10.73
C ALA A 296 -2.93 -6.23 10.78
N SER A 297 -1.77 -5.59 10.99
CA SER A 297 -0.49 -6.27 11.14
C SER A 297 -0.43 -7.14 12.41
N LEU A 298 -0.90 -6.61 13.56
CA LEU A 298 -1.01 -7.36 14.81
C LEU A 298 -1.94 -8.56 14.68
N LEU A 299 -3.14 -8.37 14.12
CA LEU A 299 -4.07 -9.48 13.89
C LEU A 299 -3.43 -10.55 13.00
N SER A 300 -2.77 -10.16 11.92
CA SER A 300 -2.10 -11.10 11.02
C SER A 300 -0.97 -11.86 11.72
N SER A 301 -0.15 -11.16 12.51
CA SER A 301 0.96 -11.76 13.27
C SER A 301 0.44 -12.80 14.27
N ILE A 302 -0.55 -12.42 15.09
CA ILE A 302 -1.05 -13.24 16.20
C ILE A 302 -1.95 -14.39 15.73
N THR A 303 -2.70 -14.22 14.63
CA THR A 303 -3.68 -15.24 14.19
C THR A 303 -3.18 -16.13 13.05
N LYS A 304 -2.31 -15.61 12.16
CA LYS A 304 -1.87 -16.33 10.95
C LYS A 304 -0.41 -16.74 10.98
N SER A 305 0.41 -16.04 11.75
CA SER A 305 1.87 -16.23 11.69
C SER A 305 2.43 -16.96 12.90
N ILE A 306 1.84 -16.73 14.07
CA ILE A 306 2.29 -17.28 15.33
C ILE A 306 1.15 -18.12 15.90
N ASN A 307 1.43 -19.36 16.32
CA ASN A 307 0.46 -20.15 17.07
C ASN A 307 0.54 -19.73 18.55
N LEU A 308 -0.07 -18.59 18.88
CA LEU A 308 0.02 -18.01 20.22
C LEU A 308 -0.49 -18.96 21.30
N GLU A 309 -1.57 -19.69 21.02
CA GLU A 309 -2.17 -20.61 21.98
C GLU A 309 -1.24 -21.77 22.33
N GLU A 310 -0.61 -22.39 21.32
CA GLU A 310 0.38 -23.46 21.51
C GLU A 310 1.59 -22.97 22.30
N LEU A 311 2.17 -21.82 21.93
CA LEU A 311 3.32 -21.25 22.62
C LEU A 311 3.04 -20.92 24.09
N LEU A 312 1.83 -20.43 24.41
CA LEU A 312 1.45 -20.13 25.79
C LEU A 312 1.21 -21.39 26.63
N GLN A 313 0.90 -22.53 26.01
CA GLN A 313 0.71 -23.81 26.69
C GLN A 313 2.06 -24.52 26.97
N GLU A 314 3.05 -24.33 26.10
CA GLU A 314 4.35 -25.02 26.20
C GLU A 314 5.34 -24.32 27.14
N THR A 315 5.19 -23.02 27.39
CA THR A 315 6.14 -22.23 28.19
C THR A 315 5.95 -22.38 29.71
N THR A 316 7.04 -22.26 30.45
CA THR A 316 7.02 -22.15 31.92
C THR A 316 6.65 -20.73 32.41
N ARG A 317 6.64 -19.74 31.50
CA ARG A 317 6.48 -18.30 31.80
C ARG A 317 5.42 -17.64 30.90
N PRO A 318 4.15 -18.10 30.95
CA PRO A 318 3.12 -17.66 30.01
C PRO A 318 2.80 -16.17 30.11
N HIS A 319 2.93 -15.56 31.29
CA HIS A 319 2.71 -14.14 31.49
C HIS A 319 3.76 -13.27 30.77
N GLU A 320 5.04 -13.58 30.98
CA GLU A 320 6.17 -12.87 30.38
C GLU A 320 6.18 -13.06 28.86
N LEU A 321 5.99 -14.31 28.40
CA LEU A 321 5.94 -14.63 26.98
C LEU A 321 4.81 -13.88 26.29
N CYS A 322 3.59 -13.91 26.84
CA CYS A 322 2.43 -13.21 26.27
C CYS A 322 2.71 -11.73 26.02
N LYS A 323 3.21 -11.02 27.05
CA LYS A 323 3.47 -9.58 26.97
C LYS A 323 4.61 -9.25 26.00
N LEU A 324 5.72 -9.98 26.05
CA LEU A 324 6.88 -9.73 25.19
C LEU A 324 6.64 -10.15 23.74
N LEU A 325 5.89 -11.22 23.51
CA LEU A 325 5.50 -11.67 22.17
C LEU A 325 4.57 -10.65 21.50
N PHE A 326 3.57 -10.15 22.22
CA PHE A 326 2.73 -9.05 21.74
C PHE A 326 3.58 -7.80 21.43
N SER A 327 4.48 -7.44 22.34
CA SER A 327 5.39 -6.31 22.18
C SER A 327 6.26 -6.44 20.91
N LEU A 328 6.79 -7.64 20.65
CA LEU A 328 7.58 -7.92 19.45
C LEU A 328 6.74 -7.86 18.17
N CYS A 329 5.51 -8.38 18.18
CA CYS A 329 4.59 -8.28 17.04
C CYS A 329 4.24 -6.82 16.74
N PHE A 330 4.09 -6.01 17.79
CA PHE A 330 3.83 -4.59 17.66
C PHE A 330 5.06 -3.86 17.12
N PHE A 331 6.24 -4.09 17.68
CA PHE A 331 7.49 -3.58 17.14
C PHE A 331 7.62 -3.87 15.63
N HIS A 332 7.36 -5.12 15.22
CA HIS A 332 7.37 -5.51 13.81
C HIS A 332 6.41 -4.66 12.96
N SER A 333 5.20 -4.43 13.46
CA SER A 333 4.24 -3.56 12.77
C SER A 333 4.72 -2.12 12.68
N VAL A 334 5.30 -1.55 13.76
CA VAL A 334 5.76 -0.17 13.78
C VAL A 334 6.88 0.05 12.77
N VAL A 335 7.87 -0.84 12.73
CA VAL A 335 9.01 -0.66 11.82
C VAL A 335 8.61 -0.80 10.34
N GLN A 336 7.62 -1.65 10.04
CA GLN A 336 7.04 -1.75 8.70
C GLN A 336 6.26 -0.50 8.31
N GLU A 337 5.32 -0.06 9.16
CA GLU A 337 4.45 1.09 8.88
C GLU A 337 5.21 2.41 8.83
N ARG A 338 6.32 2.55 9.57
CA ARG A 338 7.21 3.70 9.44
C ARG A 338 7.72 3.90 8.00
N GLY A 339 7.82 2.84 7.20
CA GLY A 339 8.17 2.94 5.77
C GLY A 339 7.22 3.80 4.94
N ASN A 340 5.99 4.04 5.41
CA ASN A 340 4.99 4.87 4.74
C ASN A 340 5.23 6.39 4.91
N TYR A 341 6.16 6.80 5.77
CA TYR A 341 6.45 8.21 6.07
C TYR A 341 7.69 8.75 5.35
N GLY A 342 8.18 8.03 4.33
CA GLY A 342 9.35 8.43 3.57
C GLY A 342 10.57 8.68 4.48
N PRO A 343 11.36 9.75 4.22
CA PRO A 343 12.53 10.09 5.04
C PRO A 343 12.25 10.39 6.51
N LEU A 344 11.02 10.77 6.88
CA LEU A 344 10.64 10.94 8.29
C LEU A 344 10.54 9.60 9.03
N GLY A 345 10.22 8.55 8.28
CA GLY A 345 10.16 7.17 8.76
C GLY A 345 11.54 6.52 8.77
N TRP A 346 12.15 6.41 7.58
CA TRP A 346 13.46 5.81 7.36
C TRP A 346 14.21 6.56 6.24
N ASN A 347 15.52 6.75 6.37
CA ASN A 347 16.31 7.36 5.30
C ASN A 347 16.40 6.43 4.07
N LYS A 348 16.45 5.11 4.30
CA LYS A 348 16.30 4.08 3.25
C LYS A 348 15.17 3.12 3.56
N LEU A 349 14.54 2.59 2.50
CA LEU A 349 13.49 1.59 2.64
C LEU A 349 14.10 0.20 2.85
N TYR A 350 13.79 -0.42 3.99
CA TYR A 350 14.22 -1.76 4.37
C TYR A 350 13.08 -2.78 4.23
N ASP A 351 13.42 -4.00 3.78
CA ASP A 351 12.45 -5.08 3.56
C ASP A 351 12.29 -5.93 4.85
N PHE A 352 11.80 -5.32 5.93
CA PHE A 352 11.43 -6.05 7.16
C PHE A 352 10.24 -6.97 6.87
N ASN A 353 10.37 -8.25 7.21
CA ASN A 353 9.40 -9.25 6.78
C ASN A 353 9.15 -10.33 7.85
N LYS A 354 8.25 -11.27 7.52
CA LYS A 354 7.80 -12.32 8.43
C LYS A 354 8.94 -13.20 8.95
N SER A 355 10.00 -13.45 8.19
CA SER A 355 11.11 -14.28 8.69
C SER A 355 11.82 -13.62 9.87
N ASP A 356 11.96 -12.29 9.84
CA ASP A 356 12.58 -11.52 10.92
C ASP A 356 11.76 -11.62 12.21
N LEU A 357 10.44 -11.53 12.08
CA LEU A 357 9.53 -11.74 13.20
C LEU A 357 9.65 -13.15 13.75
N LEU A 358 9.55 -14.18 12.89
CA LEU A 358 9.53 -15.58 13.34
C LEU A 358 10.83 -16.01 14.02
N ILE A 359 12.00 -15.61 13.50
CA ILE A 359 13.26 -15.92 14.16
C ILE A 359 13.37 -15.19 15.51
N SER A 360 12.88 -13.95 15.59
CA SER A 360 12.85 -13.18 16.84
C SER A 360 11.91 -13.80 17.87
N VAL A 361 10.77 -14.36 17.44
CA VAL A 361 9.84 -15.10 18.31
C VAL A 361 10.50 -16.38 18.83
N SER A 362 11.15 -17.15 17.97
CA SER A 362 11.86 -18.36 18.37
C SER A 362 12.96 -18.05 19.40
N GLN A 363 13.76 -17.01 19.17
CA GLN A 363 14.79 -16.57 20.10
C GLN A 363 14.20 -16.05 21.42
N LEU A 364 13.07 -15.34 21.39
CA LEU A 364 12.37 -14.91 22.60
C LEU A 364 11.97 -16.12 23.47
N VAL A 365 11.37 -17.14 22.86
CA VAL A 365 10.97 -18.37 23.58
C VAL A 365 12.19 -19.06 24.19
N ILE A 366 13.24 -19.28 23.40
CA ILE A 366 14.48 -19.94 23.87
C ILE A 366 15.09 -19.18 25.05
N LEU A 367 15.25 -17.86 24.93
CA LEU A 367 15.90 -17.03 25.94
C LEU A 367 15.07 -16.89 27.23
N LEU A 368 13.74 -16.97 27.14
CA LEU A 368 12.88 -16.95 28.33
C LEU A 368 12.95 -18.25 29.14
N GLU A 369 13.16 -19.38 28.47
CA GLU A 369 13.31 -20.70 29.12
C GLU A 369 14.75 -20.97 29.58
N GLU A 370 15.76 -20.43 28.91
CA GLU A 370 17.17 -20.63 29.25
C GLU A 370 17.62 -19.83 30.50
N TYR A 371 17.04 -18.65 30.74
CA TYR A 371 17.46 -17.74 31.81
C TYR A 371 16.35 -17.50 32.84
N ASP A 372 16.69 -17.59 34.13
CA ASP A 372 15.78 -17.28 35.25
C ASP A 372 15.23 -15.84 35.16
N THR A 373 16.11 -14.87 34.87
CA THR A 373 15.76 -13.47 34.68
C THR A 373 15.65 -13.12 33.20
N ILE A 374 14.70 -12.25 32.83
CA ILE A 374 14.50 -11.85 31.43
C ILE A 374 15.75 -11.10 30.93
N PRO A 375 16.48 -11.62 29.91
CA PRO A 375 17.71 -11.00 29.44
C PRO A 375 17.42 -9.88 28.42
N PHE A 376 16.86 -8.76 28.88
CA PHE A 376 16.43 -7.64 28.01
C PHE A 376 17.55 -7.08 27.12
N GLU A 377 18.79 -7.04 27.59
CA GLU A 377 19.93 -6.60 26.78
C GLU A 377 20.20 -7.56 25.61
N THR A 378 20.23 -8.87 25.89
CA THR A 378 20.39 -9.91 24.86
C THR A 378 19.23 -9.89 23.86
N LEU A 379 17.99 -9.78 24.34
CA LEU A 379 16.80 -9.69 23.46
C LEU A 379 16.87 -8.48 22.53
N ARG A 380 17.28 -7.31 23.06
CA ARG A 380 17.47 -6.09 22.25
C ARG A 380 18.61 -6.23 21.26
N TYR A 381 19.72 -6.82 21.65
CA TYR A 381 20.84 -7.07 20.73
C TYR A 381 20.43 -8.00 19.58
N MET A 382 19.80 -9.15 19.89
CA MET A 382 19.37 -10.11 18.88
C MET A 382 18.37 -9.50 17.88
N VAL A 383 17.36 -8.78 18.37
CA VAL A 383 16.35 -8.18 17.49
C VAL A 383 16.89 -6.93 16.79
N GLY A 384 17.53 -6.02 17.53
CA GLY A 384 17.95 -4.70 17.07
C GLY A 384 19.22 -4.70 16.24
N GLU A 385 20.18 -5.58 16.53
CA GLU A 385 21.49 -5.61 15.85
C GLU A 385 21.59 -6.76 14.84
N CYS A 386 21.02 -7.94 15.15
CA CYS A 386 21.13 -9.13 14.29
C CYS A 386 19.96 -9.26 13.32
N ASN A 387 18.72 -9.40 13.82
CA ASN A 387 17.58 -9.78 12.99
C ASN A 387 17.08 -8.60 12.13
N TYR A 388 16.68 -7.49 12.76
CA TYR A 388 16.22 -6.29 12.05
C TYR A 388 17.40 -5.38 11.69
N GLY A 389 18.36 -5.21 12.61
CA GLY A 389 19.57 -4.42 12.39
C GLY A 389 20.43 -4.92 11.24
N GLY A 390 20.48 -6.23 11.02
CA GLY A 390 21.21 -6.83 9.89
C GLY A 390 20.69 -6.40 8.52
N ARG A 391 19.47 -5.85 8.44
CA ARG A 391 18.92 -5.26 7.20
C ARG A 391 19.30 -3.80 7.00
N ILE A 392 19.68 -3.12 8.08
CA ILE A 392 19.91 -1.68 8.07
C ILE A 392 21.37 -1.39 7.71
N THR A 393 21.52 -0.53 6.70
CA THR A 393 22.84 -0.09 6.22
C THR A 393 23.22 1.31 6.71
N GLU A 394 22.25 2.13 7.15
CA GLU A 394 22.47 3.50 7.59
C GLU A 394 22.56 3.61 9.12
N GLY A 395 23.59 4.31 9.62
CA GLY A 395 23.82 4.43 11.07
C GLY A 395 22.69 5.14 11.82
N PHE A 396 22.11 6.19 11.23
CA PHE A 396 20.97 6.91 11.84
C PHE A 396 19.69 6.08 11.86
N ASP A 397 19.45 5.28 10.82
CA ASP A 397 18.31 4.35 10.79
C ASP A 397 18.51 3.24 11.84
N ARG A 398 19.75 2.75 12.02
CA ARG A 398 20.06 1.74 13.06
C ARG A 398 19.82 2.28 14.46
N ARG A 399 20.28 3.52 14.73
CA ARG A 399 19.99 4.22 16.00
C ARG A 399 18.49 4.38 16.23
N THR A 400 17.74 4.73 15.18
CA THR A 400 16.29 4.90 15.24
C THR A 400 15.58 3.57 15.54
N LEU A 401 15.97 2.49 14.86
CA LEU A 401 15.45 1.14 15.12
C LEU A 401 15.65 0.73 16.58
N ASN A 402 16.87 0.89 17.10
CA ASN A 402 17.18 0.52 18.49
C ASN A 402 16.43 1.39 19.50
N SER A 403 16.32 2.69 19.26
CA SER A 403 15.55 3.59 20.12
C SER A 403 14.05 3.23 20.15
N ILE A 404 13.50 2.74 19.03
CA ILE A 404 12.12 2.23 18.99
C ILE A 404 12.05 0.93 19.79
N LEU A 405 12.97 -0.02 19.54
CA LEU A 405 13.02 -1.32 20.19
C LEU A 405 13.14 -1.22 21.71
N ASP A 406 13.87 -0.23 22.23
CA ASP A 406 13.98 0.03 23.66
C ASP A 406 12.63 0.21 24.36
N GLY A 407 11.63 0.79 23.67
CA GLY A 407 10.27 0.93 24.19
C GLY A 407 9.44 -0.36 24.15
N PHE A 408 9.82 -1.33 23.31
CA PHE A 408 9.11 -2.61 23.19
C PHE A 408 9.75 -3.70 24.07
N TYR A 409 11.07 -3.70 24.21
CA TYR A 409 11.80 -4.54 25.16
C TYR A 409 12.28 -3.74 26.37
N HIS A 410 11.32 -3.15 27.06
CA HIS A 410 11.51 -2.46 28.33
C HIS A 410 11.04 -3.32 29.51
N PRO A 411 11.73 -3.34 30.67
CA PRO A 411 11.29 -4.07 31.86
C PRO A 411 9.84 -3.77 32.29
N ASN A 412 9.42 -2.51 32.16
CA ASN A 412 8.07 -2.08 32.52
C ASN A 412 6.97 -2.67 31.61
N VAL A 413 7.29 -3.16 30.41
CA VAL A 413 6.30 -3.87 29.57
C VAL A 413 5.69 -5.05 30.34
N VAL A 414 6.51 -5.75 31.13
CA VAL A 414 6.09 -6.89 31.95
C VAL A 414 5.68 -6.44 33.36
N ALA A 415 6.45 -5.55 33.97
CA ALA A 415 6.34 -5.20 35.38
C ALA A 415 5.23 -4.18 35.71
N ASP A 416 4.85 -3.32 34.76
CA ASP A 416 3.90 -2.22 34.97
C ASP A 416 2.64 -2.42 34.11
N GLU A 417 1.50 -2.69 34.76
CA GLU A 417 0.19 -2.82 34.07
C GLU A 417 -0.31 -1.48 33.50
N ALA A 418 0.25 -0.35 33.93
CA ALA A 418 -0.05 0.97 33.38
C ALA A 418 0.81 1.34 32.17
N TYR A 419 1.77 0.48 31.77
CA TYR A 419 2.66 0.76 30.64
C TYR A 419 1.89 0.96 29.32
N THR A 420 2.35 1.91 28.52
CA THR A 420 1.76 2.25 27.22
C THR A 420 2.85 2.35 26.16
N PHE A 421 2.59 1.84 24.96
CA PHE A 421 3.52 1.91 23.83
C PHE A 421 3.54 3.27 23.13
N SER A 422 2.51 4.12 23.34
CA SER A 422 2.44 5.46 22.77
C SER A 422 1.78 6.47 23.72
N PRO A 423 1.99 7.79 23.50
CA PRO A 423 1.46 8.84 24.37
C PRO A 423 -0.06 8.88 24.55
N SER A 424 -0.85 8.46 23.56
CA SER A 424 -2.32 8.40 23.70
C SER A 424 -2.81 7.42 24.76
N GLY A 425 -1.98 6.45 25.17
CA GLY A 425 -2.35 5.41 26.12
C GLY A 425 -3.35 4.38 25.59
N ILE A 426 -3.68 4.42 24.29
CA ILE A 426 -4.58 3.44 23.63
C ILE A 426 -3.87 2.08 23.50
N TYR A 427 -2.58 2.13 23.20
CA TYR A 427 -1.74 1.00 22.85
C TYR A 427 -1.01 0.48 24.08
N LYS A 428 -1.38 -0.70 24.58
CA LYS A 428 -0.91 -1.28 25.85
C LYS A 428 -0.49 -2.75 25.68
N PRO A 429 0.40 -3.27 26.52
CA PRO A 429 0.63 -4.70 26.62
C PRO A 429 -0.66 -5.44 27.01
N PRO A 430 -0.81 -6.72 26.66
CA PRO A 430 -1.92 -7.54 27.13
C PRO A 430 -1.99 -7.56 28.66
N ALA A 431 -3.20 -7.52 29.20
CA ALA A 431 -3.41 -7.65 30.64
C ALA A 431 -2.86 -8.98 31.17
N ARG A 432 -2.36 -8.99 32.40
CA ARG A 432 -1.90 -10.21 33.05
C ARG A 432 -3.00 -11.29 33.06
N GLY A 433 -2.65 -12.47 32.54
CA GLY A 433 -3.57 -13.62 32.45
C GLY A 433 -4.53 -13.58 31.25
N ALA A 434 -4.38 -12.64 30.32
CA ALA A 434 -5.15 -12.63 29.09
C ALA A 434 -4.82 -13.86 28.22
N ASP A 435 -5.86 -14.57 27.78
CA ASP A 435 -5.74 -15.65 26.82
C ASP A 435 -5.64 -15.12 25.38
N ALA A 436 -5.35 -16.00 24.43
CA ALA A 436 -5.22 -15.64 23.02
C ALA A 436 -6.49 -14.94 22.48
N LYS A 437 -7.68 -15.34 22.94
CA LYS A 437 -8.95 -14.77 22.50
C LYS A 437 -9.12 -13.32 22.97
N ALA A 438 -8.85 -13.05 24.25
CA ALA A 438 -8.91 -11.71 24.82
C ALA A 438 -7.92 -10.76 24.13
N ILE A 439 -6.73 -11.25 23.77
CA ILE A 439 -5.73 -10.47 23.03
C ILE A 439 -6.25 -10.11 21.63
N ILE A 440 -6.80 -11.09 20.90
CA ILE A 440 -7.38 -10.85 19.58
C ILE A 440 -8.53 -9.84 19.65
N GLU A 441 -9.36 -9.93 20.67
CA GLU A 441 -10.47 -9.00 20.89
C GLU A 441 -9.96 -7.59 21.22
N TYR A 442 -8.94 -7.46 22.06
CA TYR A 442 -8.25 -6.19 22.31
C TYR A 442 -7.72 -5.56 21.01
N VAL A 443 -7.00 -6.34 20.18
CA VAL A 443 -6.48 -5.84 18.90
C VAL A 443 -7.62 -5.41 17.96
N ARG A 444 -8.75 -6.12 17.95
CA ARG A 444 -9.95 -5.72 17.18
C ARG A 444 -10.60 -4.42 17.68
N MET A 445 -10.29 -3.97 18.88
CA MET A 445 -10.76 -2.68 19.40
C MET A 445 -9.81 -1.51 19.09
N LEU A 446 -8.60 -1.79 18.59
CA LEU A 446 -7.66 -0.74 18.18
C LEU A 446 -8.21 0.11 17.02
N PRO A 447 -7.77 1.38 16.91
CA PRO A 447 -8.13 2.26 15.80
C PRO A 447 -7.87 1.63 14.43
N ARG A 448 -8.71 1.97 13.45
CA ARG A 448 -8.50 1.58 12.04
C ARG A 448 -7.53 2.49 11.32
N VAL A 449 -7.41 3.73 11.78
CA VAL A 449 -6.48 4.74 11.27
C VAL A 449 -5.49 5.03 12.38
N ASP A 450 -4.22 4.78 12.11
CA ASP A 450 -3.15 4.98 13.07
C ASP A 450 -2.72 6.45 13.11
N SER A 451 -2.61 6.99 14.32
CA SER A 451 -2.00 8.31 14.52
C SER A 451 -0.48 8.20 14.43
N PRO A 452 0.25 9.18 13.84
CA PRO A 452 1.71 9.18 13.78
C PRO A 452 2.43 8.92 15.11
N GLU A 453 1.81 9.28 16.22
CA GLU A 453 2.37 9.09 17.56
C GLU A 453 2.67 7.62 17.90
N VAL A 454 1.90 6.66 17.36
CA VAL A 454 2.16 5.22 17.59
C VAL A 454 3.47 4.77 16.94
N PHE A 455 3.93 5.52 15.93
CA PHE A 455 5.19 5.29 15.25
C PHE A 455 6.33 6.13 15.83
N GLY A 456 6.08 6.94 16.87
CA GLY A 456 7.04 7.92 17.40
C GLY A 456 7.24 9.13 16.47
N LEU A 457 6.22 9.50 15.70
CA LEU A 457 6.24 10.64 14.77
C LEU A 457 5.28 11.75 15.21
N HIS A 458 5.60 12.99 14.83
CA HIS A 458 4.73 14.16 15.06
C HIS A 458 3.55 14.16 14.07
N GLU A 459 2.41 14.77 14.41
CA GLU A 459 1.20 14.84 13.56
C GLU A 459 1.48 15.41 12.15
N ASN A 460 2.42 16.35 12.04
CA ASN A 460 2.89 16.92 10.76
C ASN A 460 3.44 15.87 9.78
N ALA A 461 3.84 14.69 10.27
CA ALA A 461 4.28 13.59 9.41
C ALA A 461 3.12 13.10 8.53
N SER A 462 1.89 12.99 9.06
CA SER A 462 0.72 12.64 8.25
C SER A 462 0.44 13.68 7.17
N ILE A 463 0.57 14.97 7.49
CA ILE A 463 0.39 16.05 6.52
C ILE A 463 1.41 15.89 5.38
N SER A 464 2.68 15.73 5.72
CA SER A 464 3.78 15.62 4.75
C SER A 464 3.61 14.40 3.85
N THR A 465 3.22 13.25 4.41
CA THR A 465 2.92 12.02 3.66
C THR A 465 1.72 12.22 2.74
N ALA A 466 0.63 12.82 3.23
CA ALA A 466 -0.55 13.05 2.41
C ALA A 466 -0.29 14.03 1.26
N GLU A 467 0.49 15.10 1.49
CA GLU A 467 0.94 16.01 0.42
C GLU A 467 1.76 15.27 -0.66
N MET A 468 2.66 14.36 -0.25
CA MET A 468 3.46 13.55 -1.16
C MET A 468 2.59 12.58 -1.97
N GLU A 469 1.62 11.92 -1.33
CA GLU A 469 0.69 11.02 -2.01
C GLU A 469 -0.24 11.76 -2.99
N THR A 470 -0.74 12.94 -2.61
CA THR A 470 -1.47 13.83 -3.52
C THR A 470 -0.64 14.20 -4.74
N THR A 471 0.61 14.63 -4.53
CA THR A 471 1.54 14.96 -5.62
C THR A 471 1.70 13.76 -6.56
N ARG A 472 1.93 12.58 -6.00
CA ARG A 472 2.08 11.34 -6.77
C ARG A 472 0.83 10.96 -7.54
N LEU A 473 -0.36 11.14 -6.95
CA LEU A 473 -1.64 10.90 -7.64
C LEU A 473 -1.75 11.80 -8.87
N CYS A 474 -1.51 13.11 -8.71
CA CYS A 474 -1.58 14.08 -9.80
C CYS A 474 -0.55 13.80 -10.92
N GLU A 475 0.70 13.52 -10.56
CA GLU A 475 1.75 13.16 -11.51
C GLU A 475 1.42 11.88 -12.29
N SER A 476 0.95 10.83 -11.58
CA SER A 476 0.59 9.57 -12.21
C SER A 476 -0.61 9.71 -13.14
N MET A 477 -1.62 10.49 -12.76
CA MET A 477 -2.75 10.84 -13.61
C MET A 477 -2.29 11.58 -14.89
N ASN A 478 -1.39 12.57 -14.76
CA ASN A 478 -0.83 13.27 -15.92
C ASN A 478 -0.12 12.33 -16.89
N LEU A 479 0.66 11.38 -16.37
CA LEU A 479 1.34 10.37 -17.21
C LEU A 479 0.33 9.52 -17.98
N ILE A 480 -0.72 9.03 -17.31
CA ILE A 480 -1.80 8.25 -17.95
C ILE A 480 -2.48 9.06 -19.07
N SER A 481 -2.85 10.31 -18.80
CA SER A 481 -3.48 11.19 -19.80
C SER A 481 -2.58 11.45 -21.01
N SER A 482 -1.26 11.61 -20.81
CA SER A 482 -0.31 11.85 -21.91
C SER A 482 -0.08 10.63 -22.79
N SER A 483 -0.04 9.42 -22.21
CA SER A 483 0.12 8.17 -22.96
C SER A 483 -1.11 7.85 -23.82
N LEU A 484 -2.32 8.18 -23.33
CA LEU A 484 -3.55 8.03 -24.10
C LEU A 484 -3.56 8.92 -25.35
N THR A 485 -3.11 10.17 -25.25
CA THR A 485 -3.01 11.08 -26.41
C THR A 485 -1.98 10.61 -27.45
N ALA A 486 -0.87 10.00 -27.02
CA ALA A 486 0.13 9.43 -27.94
C ALA A 486 -0.42 8.20 -28.69
N SER A 487 -1.15 7.31 -28.01
CA SER A 487 -1.72 6.11 -28.65
C SER A 487 -2.79 6.41 -29.72
N VAL A 488 -3.54 7.52 -29.57
CA VAL A 488 -4.49 7.97 -30.59
C VAL A 488 -3.79 8.54 -31.82
N SER A 489 -2.63 9.21 -31.66
CA SER A 489 -1.86 9.75 -32.78
C SER A 489 -1.17 8.68 -33.64
N THR A 490 -0.92 7.49 -33.10
CA THR A 490 -0.35 6.35 -33.83
C THR A 490 -1.42 5.41 -34.44
N GLY A 491 -2.71 5.66 -34.17
CA GLY A 491 -3.81 4.76 -34.54
C GLY A 491 -4.43 4.97 -35.93
N THR A 492 -3.98 5.93 -36.74
CA THR A 492 -4.58 6.24 -38.06
C THR A 492 -3.89 5.59 -39.26
N SER A 493 -3.03 4.59 -39.08
CA SER A 493 -2.39 3.91 -40.21
C SER A 493 -2.06 2.44 -39.92
N ALA A 494 -3.09 1.65 -39.63
CA ALA A 494 -3.07 0.21 -39.88
C ALA A 494 -4.50 -0.23 -40.21
N THR A 495 -4.79 -0.32 -41.51
CA THR A 495 -5.97 -1.02 -42.03
C THR A 495 -5.94 -2.44 -41.49
N PHE A 496 -6.97 -2.79 -40.72
CA PHE A 496 -7.24 -4.14 -40.25
C PHE A 496 -7.64 -4.96 -41.49
N ASP A 497 -6.77 -5.87 -41.92
CA ASP A 497 -7.06 -6.78 -43.03
C ASP A 497 -8.17 -7.75 -42.60
N GLU A 498 -9.36 -7.60 -43.18
CA GLU A 498 -10.43 -8.59 -43.17
C GLU A 498 -10.03 -9.76 -44.06
N HIS A 499 -9.45 -10.82 -43.47
CA HIS A 499 -9.57 -12.16 -44.02
C HIS A 499 -9.41 -13.20 -42.92
N LEU A 500 -10.53 -13.78 -42.49
CA LEU A 500 -10.69 -15.19 -42.08
C LEU A 500 -12.19 -15.44 -41.81
N MET A 501 -12.88 -15.91 -42.86
CA MET A 501 -13.96 -16.90 -42.73
C MET A 501 -13.32 -18.29 -42.77
#